data_AF-A0A0C2I5M3-F1
#
_entry.id   AF-A0A0C2I5M3-F1
#
_cell.length_a   1.000
_cell.length_b   1.000
_cell.length_c   1.000
_cell.angle_alpha   90.00
_cell.angle_beta   90.00
_cell.angle_gamma   90.00
#
_symmetry.space_group_name_H-M   'P 1'
#
loop_
_entity.id
_entity.type
_entity.pdbx_description
1 polymer ?
#
loop_
_entity_poly.entity_id
_entity_poly.type
_entity_poly.pdbx_seq_one_letter_code
_entity_poly.pdbx_strand_id
1 'polypeptide(L)'
;MTIDSGSSVSCIGPSVWSQIGKPALTPICRLKGNSNNVIKTLGSSSIWVRMNSGQFNLTVIVTTVEDQPILGLNWFEALGISICVKCLDRLNGEPKTHSELLSTFPEVF
;
A
#
# COMPACT_ATOMS: atom_id res chain seq x y z
N MET A 1 -2.20 7.63 8.10
CA MET A 1 -2.09 6.93 6.81
C MET A 1 -3.03 5.74 6.85
N THR A 2 -3.63 5.39 5.72
CA THR A 2 -4.45 4.18 5.56
C THR A 2 -3.55 3.03 5.12
N ILE A 3 -3.67 1.86 5.74
CA ILE A 3 -2.94 0.65 5.33
C ILE A 3 -3.65 0.04 4.11
N ASP A 4 -2.92 -0.16 3.02
CA ASP A 4 -3.48 -0.69 1.77
C ASP A 4 -2.55 -1.76 1.17
N SER A 5 -2.91 -3.02 1.33
CA SER A 5 -2.19 -4.15 0.73
C SER A 5 -2.40 -4.30 -0.78
N GLY A 6 -3.35 -3.57 -1.36
CA GLY A 6 -3.54 -3.48 -2.80
C GLY A 6 -2.57 -2.51 -3.47
N SER A 7 -1.90 -1.64 -2.70
CA SER A 7 -0.89 -0.72 -3.21
C SER A 7 0.53 -1.28 -3.04
N SER A 8 1.29 -1.31 -4.13
CA SER A 8 2.71 -1.71 -4.09
C SER A 8 3.60 -0.66 -3.43
N VAL A 9 3.15 0.60 -3.33
CA VAL A 9 3.94 1.72 -2.83
C VAL A 9 3.19 2.56 -1.79
N SER A 10 3.94 3.16 -0.89
CA SER A 10 3.43 4.15 0.05
C SER A 10 3.50 5.54 -0.56
N CYS A 11 2.43 6.34 -0.44
CA CYS A 11 2.36 7.66 -1.03
C CYS A 11 1.69 8.70 -0.12
N ILE A 12 2.04 9.96 -0.35
CA ILE A 12 1.52 11.12 0.37
C ILE A 12 1.22 12.28 -0.58
N GLY A 13 0.23 13.08 -0.21
CA GLY A 13 -0.11 14.32 -0.90
C GLY A 13 0.84 15.50 -0.58
N PRO A 14 0.76 16.58 -1.37
CA PRO A 14 1.54 17.81 -1.15
C PRO A 14 1.40 18.43 0.25
N SER A 15 0.26 18.31 0.92
CA SER A 15 0.05 18.86 2.27
C SER A 15 0.92 18.15 3.31
N VAL A 16 0.87 16.82 3.37
CA VAL A 16 1.72 16.02 4.28
C VAL A 16 3.20 16.22 3.94
N TRP A 17 3.52 16.24 2.65
CA TRP A 17 4.88 16.50 2.18
C TRP A 17 5.44 17.84 2.69
N SER A 18 4.59 18.87 2.69
CA SER A 18 4.95 20.19 3.21
C SER A 18 5.17 20.18 4.72
N GLN A 19 4.36 19.43 5.47
CA GLN A 19 4.49 19.32 6.93
C GLN A 19 5.80 18.65 7.36
N ILE A 20 6.30 17.70 6.57
CA ILE A 20 7.55 17.00 6.87
C ILE A 20 8.81 17.71 6.33
N GLY A 21 8.67 18.96 5.89
CA GLY A 21 9.80 19.81 5.50
C GLY A 21 10.30 19.64 4.06
N LYS A 22 9.55 18.90 3.22
CA LYS A 22 9.87 18.70 1.79
C LYS A 22 11.32 18.23 1.52
N PRO A 23 11.77 17.10 2.06
CA PRO A 23 13.11 16.57 1.78
C PRO A 23 13.40 16.40 0.28
N ALA A 24 14.65 16.17 -0.12
CA ALA A 24 14.99 16.09 -1.53
C ALA A 24 14.22 14.97 -2.25
N LEU A 25 13.73 15.26 -3.47
CA LEU A 25 13.02 14.30 -4.31
C LEU A 25 13.97 13.66 -5.32
N THR A 26 13.77 12.37 -5.55
CA THR A 26 14.38 11.61 -6.64
C THR A 26 13.33 11.32 -7.71
N PRO A 27 13.66 11.50 -9.01
CA PRO A 27 12.76 11.12 -10.10
C PRO A 27 12.38 9.64 -10.05
N ILE A 28 11.17 9.31 -10.47
CA ILE A 28 10.67 7.94 -10.52
C ILE A 28 10.02 7.63 -11.86
N CYS A 29 9.93 6.34 -12.16
CA CYS A 29 9.14 5.83 -13.28
C CYS A 29 7.65 6.12 -13.07
N ARG A 30 6.88 6.12 -14.18
CA ARG A 30 5.42 6.35 -14.11
C ARG A 30 4.74 5.29 -13.26
N LEU A 31 3.92 5.74 -12.31
CA LEU A 31 3.05 4.87 -11.53
C LEU A 31 1.67 4.74 -12.19
N LYS A 32 1.10 3.55 -12.07
CA LYS A 32 -0.27 3.25 -12.49
C LYS A 32 -1.11 2.90 -11.27
N GLY A 33 -2.30 3.47 -11.20
CA GLY A 33 -3.31 3.06 -10.24
C GLY A 33 -3.99 1.76 -10.68
N ASN A 34 -4.77 1.18 -9.78
CA ASN A 34 -5.50 -0.06 -10.01
C ASN A 34 -6.45 0.03 -11.22
N SER A 35 -7.06 1.20 -11.45
CA SER A 35 -7.93 1.46 -12.60
C SER A 35 -7.17 1.82 -13.89
N ASN A 36 -5.88 1.46 -13.97
CA ASN A 36 -4.97 1.73 -15.09
C ASN A 36 -4.77 3.24 -15.40
N ASN A 37 -5.18 4.11 -14.48
CA ASN A 37 -4.94 5.54 -14.55
C ASN A 37 -3.48 5.86 -14.19
N VAL A 38 -2.89 6.85 -14.87
CA VAL A 38 -1.54 7.30 -14.55
C VAL A 38 -1.59 8.20 -13.31
N ILE A 39 -0.80 7.85 -12.30
CA ILE A 39 -0.66 8.65 -11.08
C ILE A 39 0.44 9.68 -11.33
N LYS A 40 0.09 10.96 -11.24
CA LYS A 40 1.04 12.07 -11.35
C LYS A 40 1.78 12.24 -10.02
N THR A 41 3.12 12.28 -10.10
CA THR A 41 4.01 12.32 -8.93
C THR A 41 5.04 13.43 -9.05
N LEU A 42 5.42 14.02 -7.92
CA LEU A 42 6.57 14.92 -7.82
C LEU A 42 7.89 14.13 -7.76
N GLY A 43 7.87 12.92 -7.21
CA GLY A 43 9.04 12.04 -7.09
C GLY A 43 8.91 11.09 -5.91
N SER A 44 10.03 10.50 -5.52
CA SER A 44 10.17 9.74 -4.28
C SER A 44 11.14 10.42 -3.32
N SER A 45 11.01 10.15 -2.03
CA SER A 45 11.99 10.58 -1.02
C SER A 45 12.12 9.53 0.07
N SER A 46 13.31 9.43 0.64
CA SER A 46 13.58 8.60 1.82
C SER A 46 13.34 9.43 3.08
N ILE A 47 12.40 9.01 3.91
CA ILE A 47 11.96 9.74 5.10
C ILE A 47 12.13 8.89 6.36
N TRP A 48 12.40 9.55 7.49
CA TRP A 48 12.41 8.90 8.79
C TRP A 48 11.00 8.81 9.36
N VAL A 49 10.50 7.58 9.53
CA VAL A 49 9.19 7.28 10.10
C VAL A 49 9.38 6.76 11.50
N ARG A 50 8.65 7.32 12.47
CA ARG A 50 8.64 6.85 13.85
C ARG A 50 7.34 6.12 14.16
N MET A 51 7.46 4.93 14.70
CA MET A 51 6.37 4.14 15.27
C MET A 51 6.76 3.66 16.66
N ASN A 52 5.82 3.08 17.41
CA ASN A 52 6.11 2.54 18.74
C ASN A 52 7.25 1.51 18.74
N SER A 53 7.40 0.77 17.64
CA SER A 53 8.43 -0.25 17.44
C SER A 53 9.82 0.30 17.10
N GLY A 54 9.96 1.60 16.80
CA GLY A 54 11.25 2.19 16.47
C GLY A 54 11.19 3.28 15.39
N GLN A 55 12.34 3.53 14.79
CA GLN A 55 12.50 4.53 13.75
C GLN A 55 13.09 3.88 12.49
N PHE A 56 12.45 4.15 11.35
CA PHE A 56 12.70 3.47 10.08
C PHE A 56 12.98 4.49 8.99
N ASN A 57 13.94 4.22 8.10
CA ASN A 57 14.18 5.03 6.91
C ASN A 57 13.47 4.38 5.73
N LEU A 58 12.37 4.99 5.28
CA LEU A 58 11.45 4.38 4.32
C LEU A 58 11.21 5.31 3.13
N THR A 59 11.08 4.72 1.94
CA THR A 59 10.80 5.47 0.72
C THR A 59 9.31 5.77 0.58
N VAL A 60 8.96 7.03 0.42
CA VAL A 60 7.59 7.50 0.14
C VAL A 60 7.51 8.15 -1.23
N ILE A 61 6.40 7.94 -1.93
CA ILE A 61 6.08 8.63 -3.18
C ILE A 61 5.28 9.89 -2.86
N VAL A 62 5.63 11.01 -3.50
CA VAL A 62 4.87 12.26 -3.36
C VAL A 62 4.01 12.47 -4.61
N THR A 63 2.69 12.52 -4.44
CA THR A 63 1.74 12.79 -5.53
C THR A 63 1.65 14.28 -5.84
N THR A 64 1.19 14.64 -7.04
CA THR A 64 0.93 16.06 -7.38
C THR A 64 -0.43 16.54 -6.90
N VAL A 65 -1.37 15.61 -6.66
CA VAL A 65 -2.74 15.88 -6.21
C VAL A 65 -2.86 15.43 -4.77
N GLU A 66 -3.59 16.21 -3.97
CA GLU A 66 -3.88 15.84 -2.58
C GLU A 66 -4.81 14.63 -2.54
N ASP A 67 -4.47 13.68 -1.68
CA ASP A 67 -5.24 12.46 -1.46
C ASP A 67 -4.91 11.88 -0.07
N GLN A 68 -5.69 10.91 0.37
CA GLN A 68 -5.47 10.19 1.60
C GLN A 68 -4.09 9.50 1.56
N PRO A 69 -3.20 9.74 2.55
CA PRO A 69 -1.91 9.06 2.63
C PRO A 69 -2.03 7.54 2.72
N ILE A 70 -1.30 6.82 1.86
CA ILE A 70 -1.35 5.35 1.75
C ILE A 70 -0.04 4.74 2.27
N LEU A 71 -0.16 3.75 3.15
CA LEU A 71 0.91 2.84 3.54
C LEU A 71 0.74 1.55 2.73
N GLY A 72 1.58 1.42 1.71
CA GLY A 72 1.58 0.28 0.79
C GLY A 72 2.57 -0.82 1.18
N LEU A 73 2.59 -1.88 0.38
CA LEU A 73 3.37 -3.09 0.62
C LEU A 73 4.87 -2.85 0.81
N ASN A 74 5.43 -1.83 0.16
CA ASN A 74 6.86 -1.48 0.30
C ASN A 74 7.29 -1.15 1.73
N TRP A 75 6.35 -0.86 2.64
CA TRP A 75 6.64 -0.59 4.05
C TRP A 75 6.32 -1.78 4.97
N PHE A 76 5.63 -2.81 4.48
CA PHE A 76 5.08 -3.86 5.36
C PHE A 76 6.18 -4.64 6.07
N GLU A 77 7.18 -5.13 5.33
CA GLU A 77 8.28 -5.91 5.88
C GLU A 77 9.04 -5.11 6.94
N ALA A 78 9.45 -3.87 6.61
CA ALA A 78 10.20 -3.02 7.52
C ALA A 78 9.42 -2.68 8.80
N LEU A 79 8.09 -2.60 8.71
CA LEU A 79 7.22 -2.30 9.84
C LEU A 79 6.68 -3.55 10.56
N GLY A 80 7.04 -4.75 10.12
CA GLY A 80 6.54 -6.01 10.68
C GLY A 80 5.05 -6.23 10.49
N ILE A 81 4.44 -5.63 9.45
CA ILE A 81 3.02 -5.80 9.13
C ILE A 81 2.85 -7.10 8.34
N SER A 82 1.99 -7.98 8.85
CA SER A 82 1.61 -9.22 8.15
C SER A 82 0.08 -9.30 8.04
N ILE A 83 -0.39 -9.79 6.88
CA ILE A 83 -1.80 -10.06 6.65
C ILE A 83 -2.00 -11.57 6.69
N CYS A 84 -2.80 -12.03 7.64
CA CYS A 84 -3.18 -13.42 7.76
C CYS A 84 -4.62 -13.61 7.28
N VAL A 85 -4.80 -14.36 6.18
CA VAL A 85 -6.11 -14.77 5.70
C VAL A 85 -6.41 -16.15 6.27
N LYS A 86 -7.21 -16.19 7.34
CA LYS A 86 -7.66 -17.43 8.00
C LYS A 86 -8.66 -18.16 7.08
N CYS A 87 -8.19 -18.75 5.97
CA CYS A 87 -8.91 -19.67 5.06
C CYS A 87 -8.14 -19.95 3.75
N LEU A 88 -6.95 -19.37 3.53
CA LEU A 88 -6.24 -19.50 2.24
C LEU A 88 -5.97 -20.96 1.87
N ASP A 89 -5.72 -21.81 2.86
CA ASP A 89 -5.52 -23.26 2.68
C ASP A 89 -6.74 -23.98 2.09
N ARG A 90 -7.95 -23.40 2.21
CA ARG A 90 -9.19 -23.96 1.65
C ARG A 90 -9.33 -23.68 0.15
N LEU A 91 -8.53 -22.77 -0.42
CA LEU A 91 -8.49 -22.46 -1.86
C LEU A 91 -7.51 -23.36 -2.62
N ASN A 92 -6.54 -23.98 -1.93
CA ASN A 92 -5.59 -24.92 -2.52
C ASN A 92 -6.12 -26.36 -2.60
N GLY A 93 -7.40 -26.59 -2.30
CA GLY A 93 -8.09 -27.84 -2.64
C GLY A 93 -8.37 -27.91 -4.15
N GLU A 94 -8.61 -29.12 -4.68
CA GLU A 94 -8.95 -29.36 -6.08
C GLU A 94 -9.97 -28.35 -6.64
N PRO A 95 -9.92 -28.00 -7.94
CA PRO A 95 -10.77 -26.98 -8.54
C PRO A 95 -12.24 -27.26 -8.26
N LYS A 96 -12.80 -26.50 -7.31
CA LYS A 96 -14.20 -26.54 -6.95
C LYS A 96 -15.02 -25.77 -7.96
N THR A 97 -16.18 -26.31 -8.31
CA THR A 97 -17.15 -25.61 -9.15
C THR A 97 -17.66 -24.34 -8.47
N HIS A 98 -18.13 -23.36 -9.24
CA HIS A 98 -18.52 -22.04 -8.74
C HIS A 98 -19.58 -22.11 -7.61
N SER A 99 -20.48 -23.10 -7.65
CA SER A 99 -21.48 -23.34 -6.60
C SER A 99 -20.88 -23.86 -5.28
N GLU A 100 -19.82 -24.66 -5.35
CA GLU A 100 -19.11 -25.20 -4.19
C GLU A 100 -18.31 -24.10 -3.47
N LEU A 101 -17.78 -23.12 -4.21
CA LEU A 101 -17.12 -21.96 -3.62
C LEU A 101 -18.12 -21.06 -2.86
N LEU A 102 -19.27 -20.77 -3.45
CA LEU A 102 -20.31 -19.94 -2.81
C LEU A 102 -20.87 -20.58 -1.53
N SER A 103 -21.06 -21.90 -1.53
CA SER A 103 -21.49 -22.63 -0.32
C SER A 103 -20.40 -22.76 0.74
N THR A 104 -19.12 -22.64 0.37
CA THR A 104 -18.00 -22.66 1.32
C THR A 104 -17.86 -21.34 2.09
N PHE A 105 -18.35 -20.23 1.53
CA PHE A 105 -18.28 -18.88 2.10
C PHE A 105 -19.65 -18.17 2.07
N PRO A 106 -20.66 -18.70 2.77
CA PRO A 106 -22.02 -18.15 2.75
C PRO A 106 -22.13 -16.77 3.42
N GLU A 107 -21.09 -16.33 4.13
CA GLU A 107 -21.08 -15.03 4.82
C GLU A 107 -20.46 -13.90 3.99
N VAL A 108 -19.94 -14.22 2.80
CA VAL A 108 -19.29 -13.26 1.89
C VAL A 108 -20.23 -12.83 0.75
N PHE A 109 -21.34 -13.56 0.53
CA PHE A 109 -22.30 -13.35 -0.56
C PHE A 109 -23.73 -13.34 -0.05
#